data_AF-A0A7Y6EG37-F1
#
_entry.id   AF-A0A7Y6EG37-F1
#
_cell.length_a   1.000
_cell.length_b   1.000
_cell.length_c   1.000
_cell.angle_alpha   90.00
_cell.angle_beta   90.00
_cell.angle_gamma   90.00
#
_symmetry.space_group_name_H-M   'P 1'
#
loop_
_entity.id
_entity.type
_entity.pdbx_description
1 polymer ?
#
loop_
_entity_poly.entity_id
_entity_poly.type
_entity_poly.pdbx_seq_one_letter_code
_entity_poly.pdbx_strand_id
1 'polypeptide(L)'
;MNKLLALADRVEKLKESSNEVDVLVEIALFEPDEDAAAISSNAAGTKVIYYGHDGRSETHRAQDWTHGKPMRMTTARRLRVRAHGGGE
;
A
#
# COMPACT_ATOMS: atom_id res chain seq x y z
N MET A 1 -18.86 -0.60 -2.86
CA MET A 1 -18.00 -1.10 -1.75
C MET A 1 -16.72 -0.31 -1.76
N ASN A 2 -16.29 0.25 -0.62
CA ASN A 2 -15.07 1.07 -0.55
C ASN A 2 -13.84 0.19 -0.85
N LYS A 3 -13.02 0.58 -1.83
CA LYS A 3 -11.84 -0.19 -2.26
C LYS A 3 -10.85 -0.43 -1.12
N LEU A 4 -10.72 0.53 -0.19
CA LEU A 4 -9.85 0.42 0.97
C LEU A 4 -10.38 -0.62 1.98
N LEU A 5 -11.70 -0.67 2.21
CA LEU A 5 -12.29 -1.69 3.08
C LEU A 5 -12.17 -3.09 2.47
N ALA A 6 -12.37 -3.22 1.15
CA ALA A 6 -12.17 -4.48 0.45
C ALA A 6 -10.70 -4.96 0.53
N LEU A 7 -9.74 -4.03 0.42
CA LEU A 7 -8.32 -4.35 0.57
C LEU A 7 -7.98 -4.74 2.03
N ALA A 8 -8.55 -4.07 3.02
CA ALA A 8 -8.37 -4.43 4.42
C ALA A 8 -8.85 -5.86 4.70
N ASP A 9 -10.04 -6.22 4.21
CA ASP A 9 -10.59 -7.57 4.36
C ASP A 9 -9.74 -8.62 3.62
N ARG A 10 -9.15 -8.27 2.47
CA ARG A 10 -8.19 -9.12 1.75
C ARG A 10 -6.94 -9.38 2.59
N VAL A 11 -6.36 -8.33 3.19
CA VAL A 11 -5.18 -8.41 4.06
C VAL A 11 -5.44 -9.33 5.26
N GLU A 12 -6.58 -9.20 5.94
CA GLU A 12 -6.86 -10.03 7.14
C GLU A 12 -7.00 -11.52 6.84
N LYS A 13 -7.52 -11.86 5.66
CA LYS A 13 -7.77 -13.24 5.24
C LYS A 13 -6.52 -13.96 4.73
N LEU A 14 -5.42 -13.24 4.50
CA LEU A 14 -4.17 -13.85 4.06
C LEU A 14 -3.62 -14.83 5.11
N LYS A 15 -3.20 -16.00 4.63
CA LYS A 15 -2.53 -17.02 5.45
C LYS A 15 -1.02 -16.78 5.53
N GLU A 16 -0.43 -16.27 4.45
CA GLU A 16 0.98 -15.95 4.28
C GLU A 16 1.19 -14.52 3.76
N SER A 17 2.44 -14.05 3.72
CA SER A 17 2.79 -12.76 3.11
C SER A 17 2.52 -12.77 1.61
N SER A 18 2.16 -11.62 1.04
CA SER A 18 1.84 -11.50 -0.38
C SER A 18 2.36 -10.17 -0.93
N ASN A 19 3.43 -10.25 -1.72
CA ASN A 19 4.05 -9.08 -2.35
C ASN A 19 3.06 -8.27 -3.23
N GLU A 20 2.15 -8.94 -3.94
CA GLU A 20 1.11 -8.26 -4.72
C GLU A 20 0.19 -7.43 -3.81
N VAL A 21 -0.18 -7.96 -2.65
CA VAL A 21 -0.99 -7.23 -1.67
C VAL A 21 -0.17 -6.11 -1.02
N ASP A 22 1.11 -6.34 -0.74
CA ASP A 22 2.01 -5.32 -0.21
C ASP A 22 2.10 -4.11 -1.16
N VAL A 23 2.25 -4.33 -2.48
CA VAL A 23 2.21 -3.26 -3.49
C VAL A 23 0.89 -2.50 -3.48
N LEU A 24 -0.25 -3.19 -3.38
CA LEU A 24 -1.56 -2.55 -3.33
C LEU A 24 -1.75 -1.73 -2.05
N VAL A 25 -1.22 -2.20 -0.93
CA VAL A 25 -1.26 -1.48 0.35
C VAL A 25 -0.41 -0.21 0.29
N GLU A 26 0.82 -0.30 -0.23
CA GLU A 26 1.72 0.84 -0.38
C GLU A 26 1.04 1.97 -1.16
N ILE A 27 0.46 1.63 -2.32
CA ILE A 27 -0.25 2.59 -3.17
C ILE A 27 -1.49 3.15 -2.47
N ALA A 28 -2.23 2.32 -1.73
CA ALA A 28 -3.45 2.72 -1.04
C ALA A 28 -3.22 3.64 0.17
N LEU A 29 -2.06 3.49 0.83
CA LEU A 29 -1.68 4.27 2.01
C LEU A 29 -0.74 5.44 1.67
N PHE A 30 -0.24 5.52 0.45
CA PHE A 30 0.63 6.60 0.01
C PHE A 30 -0.01 7.97 0.19
N GLU A 31 0.79 8.88 0.72
CA GLU A 31 0.49 10.30 0.82
C GLU A 31 1.67 11.05 0.19
N PRO A 32 1.43 11.97 -0.77
CA PRO A 32 2.49 12.75 -1.36
C PRO A 32 3.28 13.55 -0.32
N ASP A 33 4.58 13.58 -0.46
CA ASP A 33 5.51 14.32 0.40
C ASP A 33 6.50 15.16 -0.45
N GLU A 34 7.60 15.61 0.17
CA GLU A 34 8.63 16.41 -0.51
C GLU A 34 9.39 15.61 -1.59
N ASP A 35 9.49 14.29 -1.43
CA ASP A 35 10.29 13.42 -2.29
C ASP A 35 9.45 12.83 -3.43
N ALA A 36 8.19 12.45 -3.15
CA ALA A 36 7.30 11.79 -4.09
C ALA A 36 5.94 12.50 -4.23
N ALA A 37 5.58 12.83 -5.47
CA ALA A 37 4.30 13.43 -5.83
C ALA A 37 3.20 12.39 -6.05
N ALA A 38 3.58 11.21 -6.55
CA ALA A 38 2.65 10.15 -6.91
C ALA A 38 3.33 8.78 -6.85
N ILE A 39 2.50 7.74 -6.90
CA ILE A 39 2.95 6.36 -6.83
C ILE A 39 2.12 5.48 -7.77
N SER A 40 2.72 4.43 -8.33
CA SER A 40 2.01 3.41 -9.11
C SER A 40 2.66 2.04 -8.95
N SER A 41 1.96 0.97 -9.35
CA SER A 41 2.59 -0.35 -9.50
C SER A 41 3.27 -0.45 -10.86
N ASN A 42 4.38 -1.18 -10.95
CA ASN A 42 4.92 -1.58 -12.24
C ASN A 42 3.94 -2.50 -13.00
N ALA A 43 4.19 -2.74 -14.29
CA ALA A 43 3.31 -3.55 -15.14
C ALA A 43 3.11 -4.99 -14.63
N ALA A 44 4.08 -5.55 -13.90
CA ALA A 44 3.99 -6.89 -13.33
C ALA A 44 3.25 -6.93 -11.97
N GLY A 45 2.92 -5.78 -11.36
CA GLY A 45 2.32 -5.72 -10.03
C GLY A 45 3.23 -6.19 -8.89
N THR A 46 4.56 -6.18 -9.11
CA THR A 46 5.56 -6.71 -8.17
C THR A 46 6.41 -5.65 -7.51
N LYS A 47 6.43 -4.44 -8.05
CA LYS A 47 7.20 -3.31 -7.56
C LYS A 47 6.38 -2.04 -7.58
N VAL A 48 6.86 -1.05 -6.84
CA VAL A 48 6.23 0.25 -6.71
C VAL A 48 7.12 1.29 -7.40
N ILE A 49 6.51 2.18 -8.18
CA ILE A 49 7.17 3.27 -8.88
C ILE A 49 6.73 4.56 -8.20
N TYR A 50 7.67 5.30 -7.62
CA TYR A 50 7.45 6.63 -7.08
C TYR A 50 7.82 7.65 -8.14
N TYR A 51 7.01 8.69 -8.30
CA TYR A 51 7.23 9.79 -9.22
C TYR A 51 7.50 11.06 -8.42
N GLY A 52 8.68 11.65 -8.62
CA GLY A 52 9.06 12.91 -7.98
C GLY A 52 8.39 14.11 -8.65
N HIS A 53 8.41 15.25 -7.95
CA HIS A 53 7.89 16.52 -8.48
C HIS A 53 8.70 17.07 -9.66
N ASP A 54 9.93 16.59 -9.85
CA ASP A 54 10.83 16.95 -10.96
C ASP A 54 10.61 16.11 -12.23
N GLY A 55 9.62 15.20 -12.21
CA GLY A 55 9.30 14.30 -13.32
C GLY A 55 10.18 13.05 -13.40
N ARG A 56 11.12 12.85 -12.47
CA ARG A 56 11.87 11.59 -12.36
C ARG A 56 11.02 10.52 -11.68
N SER A 57 11.39 9.25 -11.91
CA SER A 57 10.74 8.12 -11.27
C SER A 57 11.74 7.09 -10.78
N GLU A 58 11.47 6.48 -9.64
CA GLU A 58 12.29 5.43 -9.06
C GLU A 58 11.45 4.17 -8.77
N THR A 59 12.04 3.00 -8.98
CA THR A 59 11.35 1.71 -8.77
C THR A 59 11.90 1.01 -7.54
N HIS A 60 11.02 0.77 -6.57
CA HIS A 60 11.34 0.17 -5.28
C HIS A 60 10.56 -1.14 -5.04
N ARG A 61 11.01 -1.96 -4.09
CA ARG A 61 10.15 -3.01 -3.52
C ARG A 61 9.16 -2.33 -2.57
N ALA A 62 7.94 -2.85 -2.49
CA ALA A 62 6.98 -2.41 -1.48
C ALA A 62 7.50 -2.75 -0.07
N GLN A 63 7.05 -2.02 0.94
CA GLN A 63 7.25 -2.42 2.32
C GLN A 63 6.50 -3.75 2.60
N ASP A 64 7.02 -4.54 3.55
CA ASP A 64 6.45 -5.83 3.94
C ASP A 64 5.16 -5.70 4.79
N TRP A 65 4.10 -5.14 4.21
CA TRP A 65 2.81 -4.86 4.87
C TRP A 65 2.05 -6.10 5.35
N THR A 66 2.38 -7.29 4.85
CA THR A 66 1.66 -8.54 5.14
C THR A 66 2.50 -9.58 5.88
N HIS A 67 3.70 -9.19 6.34
CA HIS A 67 4.62 -10.09 7.03
C HIS A 67 4.11 -10.55 8.41
N GLY A 68 3.59 -11.77 8.45
CA GLY A 68 3.03 -12.36 9.66
C GLY A 68 1.69 -11.75 10.09
N LYS A 69 1.01 -12.44 11.01
CA LYS A 69 -0.33 -12.06 11.48
C LYS A 69 -0.38 -10.66 12.14
N PRO A 70 0.58 -10.26 13.01
CA PRO A 70 0.53 -8.94 13.66
C PRO A 70 0.58 -7.78 12.66
N MET A 71 1.43 -7.88 11.64
CA MET A 71 1.52 -6.85 10.60
C MET A 71 0.23 -6.76 9.80
N ARG A 72 -0.34 -7.90 9.39
CA ARG A 72 -1.64 -7.93 8.68
C ARG A 72 -2.76 -7.24 9.45
N MET A 73 -2.86 -7.43 10.76
CA MET A 73 -3.86 -6.74 11.59
C MET A 73 -3.62 -5.24 11.67
N THR A 74 -2.35 -4.83 11.79
CA THR A 74 -1.97 -3.41 11.81
C THR A 74 -2.30 -2.74 10.47
N THR A 75 -1.90 -3.37 9.37
CA THR A 75 -2.16 -2.90 8.00
C THR A 75 -3.66 -2.80 7.71
N ALA A 76 -4.45 -3.83 8.03
CA ALA A 76 -5.89 -3.81 7.84
C ALA A 76 -6.56 -2.67 8.64
N ARG A 77 -6.10 -2.43 9.88
CA ARG A 77 -6.58 -1.29 10.68
C ARG A 77 -6.25 0.05 10.02
N ARG A 78 -5.02 0.26 9.55
CA ARG A 78 -4.61 1.49 8.84
C ARG A 78 -5.48 1.76 7.61
N LEU A 79 -5.71 0.74 6.79
CA LEU A 79 -6.59 0.83 5.62
C LEU A 79 -8.03 1.22 5.99
N ARG A 80 -8.56 0.69 7.10
CA ARG A 80 -9.90 1.08 7.59
C ARG A 80 -9.93 2.52 8.07
N VAL A 81 -8.92 2.97 8.83
CA VAL A 81 -8.82 4.38 9.26
C VAL A 81 -8.78 5.31 8.05
N ARG A 82 -7.94 5.01 7.05
CA ARG A 82 -7.84 5.76 5.80
C ARG A 82 -9.17 5.79 5.04
N ALA A 83 -9.93 4.69 5.04
CA ALA A 83 -11.24 4.59 4.42
C ALA A 83 -12.30 5.54 5.03
N HIS A 84 -12.11 5.95 6.29
CA HIS A 84 -12.97 6.89 7.02
C HIS A 84 -12.44 8.33 7.01
N GLY A 85 -11.38 8.62 6.24
CA GLY A 85 -10.81 9.97 6.13
C GLY A 85 -9.87 10.35 7.29
N GLY A 86 -9.48 9.40 8.14
CA GLY A 86 -8.38 9.61 9.08
C GLY A 86 -7.05 9.51 8.33
N GLY A 87 -6.44 10.66 8.07
CA GLY A 87 -4.97 10.75 7.96
C GLY A 87 -4.44 11.03 9.38
N GLU A 88 -3.34 10.37 9.74
CA GLU A 88 -2.65 10.63 11.02
C GLU A 88 -2.05 12.04 11.06
#